data_AF-A0A0Z8KH53-F1
#
_entry.id   AF-A0A0Z8KH53-F1
#
_cell.length_a   1.000
_cell.length_b   1.000
_cell.length_c   1.000
_cell.angle_alpha   90.00
_cell.angle_beta   90.00
_cell.angle_gamma   90.00
#
_symmetry.space_group_name_H-M   'P 1'
#
loop_
_entity.id
_entity.type
_entity.pdbx_description
1 polymer ?
#
loop_
_entity_poly.entity_id
_entity_poly.type
_entity_poly.pdbx_seq_one_letter_code
_entity_poly.pdbx_strand_id
1 'polypeptide(L)' 'MAKFKATSNVVFVVDGKEKHFDENGVYDMEVKTAEELNAKGKLTHPELSPFFERVEEEKAAKAEK' A
#
# COMPACT_ATOMS: atom_id res chain seq x y z
N MET A 1 5.09 11.99 -3.12
CA MET A 1 4.47 10.66 -3.22
C MET A 1 5.53 9.63 -2.85
N ALA A 2 5.13 8.48 -2.31
CA ALA A 2 6.03 7.40 -1.92
C ALA A 2 5.67 6.15 -2.71
N LYS A 3 6.67 5.29 -2.95
CA LYS A 3 6.47 4.03 -3.62
C LYS A 3 5.99 2.98 -2.62
N PHE A 4 4.95 2.27 -2.99
CA PHE A 4 4.42 1.15 -2.22
C PHE A 4 4.35 -0.09 -3.10
N LYS A 5 4.76 -1.22 -2.55
CA LYS A 5 4.65 -2.53 -3.18
C LYS A 5 3.38 -3.17 -2.68
N ALA A 6 2.52 -3.62 -3.59
CA ALA A 6 1.36 -4.42 -3.23
C ALA A 6 1.81 -5.83 -2.82
N THR A 7 1.30 -6.32 -1.71
CA THR A 7 1.64 -7.64 -1.13
C THR A 7 0.73 -8.75 -1.63
N SER A 8 -0.39 -8.41 -2.27
CA SER A 8 -1.40 -9.33 -2.78
C SER A 8 -2.17 -8.67 -3.92
N ASN A 9 -2.77 -9.49 -4.79
CA ASN A 9 -3.66 -9.01 -5.85
C ASN A 9 -4.96 -8.51 -5.22
N VAL A 10 -5.21 -7.20 -5.29
CA VAL A 10 -6.38 -6.57 -4.66
C VAL A 10 -7.00 -5.49 -5.54
N VAL A 11 -8.32 -5.36 -5.41
CA VAL A 11 -9.10 -4.33 -6.09
C VAL A 11 -9.75 -3.45 -5.05
N PHE A 12 -9.47 -2.14 -5.10
CA PHE A 12 -10.09 -1.15 -4.23
C PHE A 12 -11.01 -0.26 -5.03
N VAL A 13 -12.19 0.04 -4.49
CA VAL A 13 -13.08 1.07 -5.03
C VAL A 13 -12.76 2.40 -4.35
N VAL A 14 -12.16 3.32 -5.11
CA VAL A 14 -11.79 4.67 -4.63
C VAL A 14 -12.56 5.68 -5.47
N ASP A 15 -13.38 6.52 -4.84
CA ASP A 15 -14.24 7.51 -5.51
C ASP A 15 -15.14 6.91 -6.61
N GLY A 16 -15.66 5.70 -6.36
CA GLY A 16 -16.51 4.97 -7.31
C GLY A 16 -15.76 4.40 -8.52
N LYS A 17 -14.42 4.44 -8.51
CA LYS A 17 -13.56 3.83 -9.53
C LYS A 17 -12.81 2.65 -8.96
N GLU A 18 -12.84 1.55 -9.68
CA GLU A 18 -12.04 0.37 -9.35
C GLU A 18 -10.58 0.64 -9.68
N LYS A 19 -9.71 0.43 -8.69
CA LYS A 19 -8.27 0.45 -8.82
C LYS A 19 -7.74 -0.95 -8.54
N HIS A 20 -7.09 -1.51 -9.54
CA HIS A 20 -6.48 -2.82 -9.47
C HIS A 20 -5.01 -2.67 -9.08
N PHE A 21 -4.60 -3.48 -8.11
CA PHE A 21 -3.23 -3.58 -7.64
C PHE A 21 -2.79 -5.03 -7.71
N ASP A 22 -1.80 -5.29 -8.54
CA ASP A 22 -1.21 -6.59 -8.75
C ASP A 22 -0.17 -6.85 -7.67
N GLU A 23 -0.12 -8.09 -7.19
CA GLU A 23 0.89 -8.56 -6.27
C GLU A 23 2.29 -8.29 -6.82
N ASN A 24 3.17 -7.76 -5.97
CA ASN A 24 4.51 -7.31 -6.32
C ASN A 24 4.57 -6.08 -7.24
N GLY A 25 3.44 -5.53 -7.67
CA GLY A 25 3.37 -4.25 -8.36
C GLY A 25 3.83 -3.11 -7.46
N VAL A 26 4.61 -2.18 -8.02
CA VAL A 26 5.08 -0.98 -7.32
C VAL A 26 4.29 0.22 -7.81
N TYR A 27 3.67 0.93 -6.88
CA TYR A 27 2.76 2.03 -7.14
C TYR A 27 3.25 3.29 -6.44
N ASP A 28 3.33 4.39 -7.16
CA ASP A 28 3.59 5.71 -6.56
C ASP A 28 2.26 6.31 -6.07
N MET A 29 2.14 6.50 -4.76
CA MET A 29 0.95 7.08 -4.14
C MET A 29 1.28 7.84 -2.86
N GLU A 30 0.33 8.61 -2.34
CA GLU A 30 0.52 9.31 -1.07
C GLU A 30 0.51 8.32 0.10
N VAL A 31 1.34 8.59 1.12
CA VAL A 31 1.41 7.74 2.32
C VAL A 31 0.04 7.60 2.98
N LYS A 32 -0.70 8.71 3.11
CA LYS A 32 -2.06 8.71 3.64
C LYS A 32 -3.00 7.81 2.84
N THR A 33 -2.93 7.85 1.51
CA THR A 33 -3.76 6.99 0.66
C THR A 33 -3.44 5.52 0.88
N ALA A 34 -2.16 5.14 0.95
CA ALA A 34 -1.76 3.77 1.23
C ALA A 34 -2.23 3.30 2.61
N GLU A 35 -2.12 4.16 3.64
CA GLU A 35 -2.62 3.88 4.99
C GLU A 35 -4.15 3.70 5.02
N GLU A 36 -4.90 4.56 4.32
CA GLU A 36 -6.35 4.45 4.21
C GLU A 36 -6.77 3.16 3.49
N LEU A 37 -6.10 2.80 2.39
CA LEU A 37 -6.38 1.56 1.67
C LEU A 37 -6.04 0.33 2.52
N ASN A 38 -4.90 0.36 3.22
CA ASN A 38 -4.54 -0.70 4.16
C ASN A 38 -5.56 -0.85 5.30
N ALA A 39 -6.01 0.26 5.88
CA ALA A 39 -7.01 0.26 6.94
C ALA A 39 -8.37 -0.26 6.44
N LYS A 40 -8.82 0.20 5.26
CA LYS A 40 -10.07 -0.27 4.64
C LYS A 40 -9.99 -1.76 4.29
N GLY A 41 -8.93 -2.19 3.66
CA GLY A 41 -8.74 -3.59 3.29
C GLY A 41 -8.64 -4.50 4.52
N LYS A 42 -8.04 -4.02 5.62
CA LYS A 42 -7.91 -4.81 6.85
C LYS A 42 -9.26 -5.11 7.49
N LEU A 43 -10.27 -4.28 7.28
CA LEU A 43 -11.62 -4.53 7.80
C LEU A 43 -12.32 -5.68 7.06
N THR A 44 -12.05 -5.85 5.77
CA THR A 44 -12.71 -6.87 4.93
C THR A 44 -11.89 -8.15 4.79
N HIS A 45 -10.57 -8.01 4.67
CA HIS A 45 -9.61 -9.12 4.53
C HIS A 45 -8.40 -8.90 5.46
N PRO A 46 -8.58 -9.01 6.79
CA PRO A 46 -7.50 -8.82 7.75
C PRO A 46 -6.32 -9.77 7.54
N GLU A 47 -6.58 -10.96 6.98
CA GLU A 47 -5.57 -11.99 6.66
C GLU A 47 -4.59 -11.58 5.55
N LEU A 48 -4.98 -10.61 4.71
CA LEU A 48 -4.15 -10.09 3.61
C LEU A 48 -3.49 -8.75 3.96
N SER A 49 -3.67 -8.26 5.18
CA SER A 49 -3.08 -7.00 5.65
C SER A 49 -1.64 -7.21 6.13
N PRO A 50 -0.69 -6.30 5.82
CA PRO A 50 -0.86 -5.08 5.02
C PRO A 50 -0.95 -5.38 3.52
N PHE A 51 -1.75 -4.60 2.79
CA PHE A 51 -1.91 -4.70 1.33
C PHE A 51 -0.84 -3.94 0.55
N PHE A 52 -0.33 -2.86 1.16
CA PHE A 52 0.71 -2.00 0.61
C PHE A 52 1.83 -1.86 1.63
N GLU A 53 3.03 -2.27 1.24
CA GLU A 53 4.26 -2.06 1.99
C GLU A 53 5.07 -0.95 1.36
N ARG A 54 5.62 -0.05 2.18
CA ARG A 54 6.41 1.06 1.66
C ARG A 54 7.72 0.51 1.09
N VAL A 55 7.98 0.82 -0.18
CA VAL A 55 9.29 0.60 -0.79
C VAL A 55 10.13 1.79 -0.39
N GLU A 56 11.00 1.62 0.60
CA GLU A 56 12.04 2.60 0.86
C GLU A 56 12.94 2.67 -0.37
N GLU A 57 12.84 3.78 -1.11
CA GLU A 57 13.95 4.20 -1.96
C GLU A 57 15.06 4.61 -0.99
N GLU A 58 16.01 3.72 -0.80
CA GLU A 58 17.16 3.85 0.09
C GLU A 58 17.91 5.16 -0.19
N LYS A 59 17.47 6.24 0.45
CA LYS A 59 18.31 7.34 0.88
C LYS A 59 18.09 7.54 2.37
N ALA A 60 18.82 6.71 3.11
CA ALA A 60 19.46 7.03 4.38
C ALA A 60 18.79 8.12 5.25
N ALA A 61 18.11 7.70 6.31
CA ALA A 61 18.27 8.33 7.63
C ALA A 61 17.63 7.49 8.76
N LYS A 62 18.50 6.76 9.46
CA LYS A 62 18.51 6.51 10.92
C LYS A 62 17.27 5.89 11.59
N ALA A 63 17.45 4.64 12.01
CA ALA A 63 17.33 4.32 13.43
C ALA A 63 18.65 3.70 13.91
N GLU A 64 19.56 4.58 14.28
CA GLU A 64 20.69 4.30 15.17
C GLU A 64 20.14 4.25 16.60
N LYS A 65 20.20 3.08 17.26
CA LYS A 65 20.72 2.96 18.63
C LYS A 65 20.96 1.51 19.04
#